data_AF-A0A6G0VXQ3-F1
#
_entry.id   AF-A0A6G0VXQ3-F1
#
_cell.length_a   1.000
_cell.length_b   1.000
_cell.length_c   1.000
_cell.angle_alpha   90.00
_cell.angle_beta   90.00
_cell.angle_gamma   90.00
#
_symmetry.space_group_name_H-M   'P 1'
#
loop_
_entity.id
_entity.type
_entity.pdbx_description
1 polymer ?
#
loop_
_entity_poly.entity_id
_entity_poly.type
_entity_poly.pdbx_seq_one_letter_code
_entity_poly.pdbx_strand_id
1 'polypeptide(L)'
;MSSMCGILSAWVLNNNIIYSALDSLLVILRRHSCFSNIPKDSRTILQTKSIDNTCMRVIDSGKYYHFGLGSGIENNFQHDVTEIKLVIGIDGLTISKSTSSQFWSILAYKRPYDNLVCPVGIFHGNKKPSSCNEFLKDFVLEAKHLTSNGNIINNKSYEITVDVIYCDSPAKSFVLQVKGHIGYFSCTRCKIEGEFIENGTCLPLIY
;
A
#
# COMPACT_ATOMS: atom_id res chain seq x y z
N MET A 1 11.73 25.50 -22.85
CA MET A 1 12.44 24.47 -23.63
C MET A 1 12.45 23.18 -22.82
N SER A 2 11.65 22.20 -23.20
CA SER A 2 11.61 20.88 -22.56
C SER A 2 12.96 20.19 -22.75
N SER A 3 13.66 19.87 -21.67
CA SER A 3 14.85 19.03 -21.75
C SER A 3 14.49 17.70 -22.43
N MET A 4 15.41 17.13 -23.21
CA MET A 4 15.21 15.81 -23.86
C MET A 4 14.71 14.75 -22.87
N CYS A 5 15.15 14.84 -21.62
CA CYS A 5 14.68 14.00 -20.51
C CYS A 5 13.18 14.14 -20.26
N GLY A 6 12.62 15.35 -20.33
CA GLY A 6 11.17 15.57 -20.17
C GLY A 6 10.35 14.93 -21.30
N ILE A 7 10.83 14.99 -22.54
CA ILE A 7 10.18 14.36 -23.70
C ILE A 7 10.21 12.84 -23.57
N LEU A 8 11.38 12.28 -23.23
CA LEU A 8 11.53 10.85 -22.98
C LEU A 8 10.66 10.36 -21.81
N SER A 9 10.60 11.13 -20.72
CA SER A 9 9.75 10.82 -19.57
C SER A 9 8.27 10.76 -19.96
N ALA A 10 7.76 11.75 -20.69
CA ALA A 10 6.38 11.75 -21.18
C ALA A 10 6.09 10.55 -22.11
N TRP A 11 7.02 10.24 -23.03
CA TRP A 11 6.87 9.08 -23.91
C TRP A 11 6.80 7.76 -23.13
N VAL A 12 7.66 7.57 -22.14
CA VAL A 12 7.69 6.36 -21.30
C VAL A 12 6.38 6.19 -20.55
N LEU A 13 5.88 7.25 -19.93
CA LEU A 13 4.64 7.23 -19.14
C LEU A 13 3.42 6.99 -20.03
N ASN A 14 3.32 7.68 -21.17
CA ASN A 14 2.17 7.56 -22.08
C ASN A 14 2.07 6.19 -22.76
N ASN A 15 3.18 5.46 -22.87
CA ASN A 15 3.22 4.17 -23.55
C ASN A 15 3.48 2.99 -22.61
N ASN A 16 3.46 3.21 -21.28
CA ASN A 16 3.75 2.19 -20.27
C ASN A 16 5.05 1.41 -20.54
N ILE A 17 6.11 2.11 -20.94
CA ILE A 17 7.39 1.50 -21.30
C ILE A 17 8.07 0.97 -20.02
N ILE A 18 8.46 -0.30 -20.04
CA ILE A 18 9.21 -0.90 -18.93
C ILE A 18 10.58 -0.23 -18.76
N TYR A 19 11.02 -0.05 -17.51
CA TYR A 19 12.23 0.72 -17.19
C TYR A 19 13.50 0.11 -17.79
N SER A 20 13.58 -1.23 -17.87
CA SER A 20 14.70 -1.93 -18.49
C SER A 20 14.82 -1.67 -19.99
N ALA A 21 13.68 -1.46 -20.69
CA ALA A 21 13.68 -1.09 -22.10
C ALA A 21 14.15 0.36 -22.28
N LEU A 22 13.74 1.26 -21.37
CA LEU A 22 14.27 2.63 -21.34
C LEU A 22 15.77 2.63 -21.07
N ASP A 23 16.26 1.91 -20.07
CA ASP A 23 17.70 1.81 -19.76
C ASP A 23 18.49 1.31 -20.98
N SER A 24 17.99 0.27 -21.65
CA SER A 24 18.60 -0.25 -22.88
C SER A 24 18.65 0.79 -24.00
N LEU A 25 17.56 1.56 -24.17
CA LEU A 25 17.51 2.67 -25.13
C LEU A 25 18.48 3.79 -24.76
N LEU A 26 18.57 4.18 -23.49
CA LEU A 26 19.49 5.23 -23.01
C LEU A 26 20.95 4.85 -23.28
N VAL A 27 21.32 3.58 -23.11
CA VAL A 27 22.66 3.07 -23.47
C VAL A 27 22.93 3.24 -24.96
N ILE A 28 21.95 2.96 -25.83
CA ILE A 28 22.08 3.14 -27.28
C ILE A 28 22.21 4.62 -27.64
N LEU A 29 21.32 5.47 -27.12
CA LEU A 29 21.30 6.90 -27.41
C LEU A 29 22.63 7.56 -27.03
N ARG A 30 23.21 7.22 -25.88
CA ARG A 30 24.49 7.75 -25.40
C ARG A 30 25.69 7.41 -26.28
N ARG A 31 25.59 6.46 -27.22
CA ARG A 31 26.65 6.20 -28.21
C ARG A 31 26.79 7.35 -29.20
N HIS A 32 25.74 8.16 -29.39
CA HIS A 32 25.81 9.36 -30.19
C HIS A 32 26.31 10.54 -29.36
N SER A 33 27.28 11.29 -29.90
CA SER A 33 27.92 12.42 -29.21
C SER A 33 26.92 13.50 -28.77
N CYS A 34 25.86 13.72 -29.55
CA CYS A 34 24.77 14.66 -29.26
C CYS A 34 23.91 14.28 -28.04
N PHE A 35 23.99 13.03 -27.54
CA PHE A 35 23.22 12.54 -26.40
C PHE A 35 24.10 12.07 -25.23
N SER A 36 25.40 12.39 -25.26
CA SER A 36 26.36 12.06 -24.20
C SER A 36 25.93 12.54 -22.80
N ASN A 37 25.18 13.64 -22.73
CA ASN A 37 24.70 14.26 -21.50
C ASN A 37 23.38 13.69 -20.95
N ILE A 38 22.71 12.79 -21.67
CA ILE A 38 21.46 12.16 -21.19
C ILE A 38 21.80 11.14 -20.10
N PRO A 39 21.08 11.10 -18.96
CA PRO A 39 21.25 10.06 -17.94
C PRO A 39 21.19 8.64 -18.51
N LYS A 40 21.96 7.73 -17.93
CA LYS A 40 21.97 6.30 -18.30
C LYS A 40 20.85 5.49 -17.64
N ASP A 41 20.21 6.07 -16.62
CA ASP A 41 19.29 5.40 -15.72
C ASP A 41 17.91 6.04 -15.85
N SER A 42 16.93 5.19 -16.15
CA SER A 42 15.50 5.51 -16.24
C SER A 42 15.02 6.29 -15.03
N ARG A 43 15.49 5.98 -13.82
CA ARG A 43 15.09 6.68 -12.57
C ARG A 43 15.49 8.15 -12.57
N THR A 44 16.63 8.48 -13.16
CA THR A 44 17.09 9.88 -13.30
C THR A 44 16.25 10.63 -14.33
N ILE A 45 15.88 9.98 -15.44
CA ILE A 45 15.00 10.57 -16.48
C ILE A 45 13.60 10.85 -15.91
N LEU A 46 13.07 9.87 -15.19
CA LEU A 46 11.73 9.92 -14.59
C LEU A 46 11.68 10.74 -13.31
N GLN A 47 12.82 11.33 -12.88
CA GLN A 47 12.95 12.15 -11.68
C GLN A 47 12.28 11.51 -10.46
N THR A 48 12.47 10.20 -10.28
CA THR A 48 11.88 9.50 -9.14
C THR A 48 12.41 10.16 -7.86
N LYS A 49 11.53 10.87 -7.14
CA LYS A 49 11.91 11.55 -5.90
C LYS A 49 12.48 10.50 -4.96
N SER A 50 13.69 10.73 -4.46
CA SER A 50 14.21 9.95 -3.34
C SER A 50 13.27 10.17 -2.17
N ILE A 51 12.78 9.09 -1.58
CA ILE A 51 12.03 9.17 -0.33
C ILE A 51 13.01 9.66 0.73
N ASP A 52 12.61 10.70 1.48
CA ASP A 52 13.36 11.09 2.67
C ASP A 52 13.18 10.00 3.72
N ASN A 53 14.29 9.32 4.05
CA ASN A 53 14.31 8.24 5.02
C ASN A 53 14.08 8.72 6.46
N THR A 54 14.11 10.05 6.72
CA THR A 54 13.85 10.61 8.05
C THR A 54 12.43 10.30 8.56
N CYS A 55 11.45 10.14 7.66
CA CYS A 55 10.07 9.83 8.01
C CYS A 55 9.81 8.32 8.25
N MET A 56 10.84 7.47 8.14
CA MET A 56 10.71 6.02 8.30
C MET A 56 10.78 5.65 9.79
N ARG A 57 9.72 5.04 10.32
CA ARG A 57 9.69 4.54 11.70
C ARG A 57 10.27 3.14 11.78
N VAL A 58 10.99 2.86 12.87
CA VAL A 58 11.40 1.49 13.20
C VAL A 58 10.31 0.85 14.04
N ILE A 59 9.80 -0.30 13.59
CA ILE A 59 8.86 -1.13 14.36
C ILE A 59 9.59 -2.45 14.62
N ASP A 60 10.11 -2.60 15.84
CA ASP A 60 10.93 -3.75 16.25
C ASP A 60 12.13 -3.94 15.30
N SER A 61 12.30 -5.11 14.68
CA SER A 61 13.38 -5.37 13.73
C SER A 61 13.07 -4.95 12.29
N GLY A 62 11.94 -4.26 12.05
CA GLY A 62 11.49 -3.85 10.72
C GLY A 62 11.32 -2.33 10.58
N LYS A 63 10.99 -1.90 9.37
CA LYS A 63 10.85 -0.50 9.00
C LYS A 63 9.45 -0.24 8.47
N TYR A 64 8.84 0.84 8.91
CA TYR A 64 7.53 1.28 8.47
C TYR A 64 7.61 2.68 7.88
N TYR A 65 6.91 2.87 6.77
CA TYR A 65 6.72 4.16 6.14
C TYR A 65 5.23 4.44 5.98
N HIS A 66 4.81 5.61 6.40
CA HIS A 66 3.43 6.07 6.27
C HIS A 66 3.34 7.05 5.10
N PHE A 67 2.59 6.66 4.07
CA PHE A 67 2.32 7.52 2.90
C PHE A 67 1.20 8.53 3.18
N GLY A 68 0.28 8.19 4.09
CA GLY A 68 -0.86 9.03 4.42
C GLY A 68 -2.09 8.73 3.56
N LEU A 69 -3.20 8.43 4.22
CA LEU A 69 -4.53 8.29 3.65
C LEU A 69 -5.01 9.62 3.06
N GLY A 70 -4.81 10.74 3.75
CA GLY A 70 -5.19 12.08 3.28
C GLY A 70 -4.46 12.44 1.98
N SER A 71 -3.15 12.25 1.95
CA SER A 71 -2.34 12.42 0.74
C SER A 71 -2.76 11.44 -0.36
N GLY A 72 -3.10 10.20 -0.01
CA GLY A 72 -3.69 9.24 -0.95
C GLY A 72 -4.98 9.77 -1.57
N ILE A 73 -5.88 10.32 -0.76
CA ILE A 73 -7.17 10.87 -1.22
C ILE A 73 -6.96 12.07 -2.14
N GLU A 74 -6.14 13.04 -1.75
CA GLU A 74 -5.89 14.27 -2.51
C GLU A 74 -5.33 14.00 -3.91
N ASN A 75 -4.40 13.05 -3.99
CA ASN A 75 -3.69 12.74 -5.25
C ASN A 75 -4.50 11.84 -6.19
N ASN A 76 -5.44 11.05 -5.66
CA ASN A 76 -6.07 9.97 -6.43
C ASN A 76 -7.59 10.14 -6.58
N PHE A 77 -8.26 10.79 -5.64
CA PHE A 77 -9.72 10.81 -5.57
C PHE A 77 -10.27 12.21 -5.86
N GLN A 78 -10.09 12.70 -7.08
CA GLN A 78 -10.71 13.95 -7.53
C GLN A 78 -11.89 13.63 -8.44
N HIS A 79 -13.14 13.81 -8.01
CA HIS A 79 -14.35 13.89 -8.88
C HIS A 79 -15.58 14.37 -8.07
N ASP A 80 -16.63 14.79 -8.78
CA ASP A 80 -17.86 15.55 -8.42
C ASP A 80 -18.78 15.03 -7.29
N VAL A 81 -18.25 14.31 -6.31
CA VAL A 81 -19.02 13.70 -5.23
C VAL A 81 -18.66 14.33 -3.89
N THR A 82 -19.65 14.62 -3.07
CA THR A 82 -19.47 15.17 -1.70
C THR A 82 -19.02 14.12 -0.68
N GLU A 83 -19.15 12.83 -1.02
CA GLU A 83 -18.83 11.70 -0.15
C GLU A 83 -17.77 10.79 -0.81
N ILE A 84 -16.77 10.39 -0.02
CA ILE A 84 -15.71 9.46 -0.42
C ILE A 84 -15.79 8.22 0.48
N LYS A 85 -16.25 7.11 -0.10
CA LYS A 85 -16.29 5.80 0.55
C LYS A 85 -15.02 5.02 0.26
N LEU A 86 -14.25 4.77 1.31
CA LEU A 86 -12.96 4.10 1.25
C LEU A 86 -13.08 2.64 1.60
N VAL A 87 -12.35 1.82 0.87
CA VAL A 87 -12.11 0.42 1.18
C VAL A 87 -10.64 0.25 1.51
N ILE A 88 -10.37 -0.36 2.65
CA ILE A 88 -9.03 -0.53 3.22
C ILE A 88 -8.64 -2.00 3.11
N GLY A 89 -7.53 -2.27 2.43
CA GLY A 89 -6.91 -3.59 2.33
C GLY A 89 -5.71 -3.68 3.26
N ILE A 90 -5.63 -4.74 4.07
CA ILE A 90 -4.44 -5.04 4.87
C ILE A 90 -3.96 -6.44 4.53
N ASP A 91 -2.71 -6.55 4.10
CA ASP A 91 -2.12 -7.81 3.63
C ASP A 91 -0.64 -7.95 4.02
N GLY A 92 -0.19 -9.19 4.16
CA GLY A 92 1.18 -9.59 4.45
C GLY A 92 1.73 -10.52 3.36
N LEU A 93 2.72 -10.05 2.61
CA LEU A 93 3.29 -10.74 1.45
C LEU A 93 4.76 -11.08 1.68
N THR A 94 5.16 -12.32 1.36
CA THR A 94 6.58 -12.70 1.32
C THR A 94 7.21 -12.20 0.02
N ILE A 95 8.28 -11.39 0.11
CA ILE A 95 8.93 -10.77 -1.06
C ILE A 95 9.78 -11.78 -1.83
N SER A 96 10.37 -12.75 -1.12
CA SER A 96 11.21 -13.78 -1.72
C SER A 96 10.94 -15.14 -1.10
N LYS A 97 11.10 -16.20 -1.89
CA LYS A 97 11.07 -17.59 -1.42
C LYS A 97 12.35 -17.98 -0.68
N SER A 98 13.45 -17.27 -0.92
CA SER A 98 14.77 -17.59 -0.38
C SER A 98 15.18 -16.75 0.83
N THR A 99 14.39 -15.72 1.18
CA THR A 99 14.62 -14.89 2.37
C THR A 99 13.36 -14.83 3.20
N SER A 100 13.51 -14.57 4.50
CA SER A 100 12.37 -14.33 5.40
C SER A 100 11.77 -12.92 5.23
N SER A 101 12.13 -12.20 4.17
CA SER A 101 11.68 -10.83 3.94
C SER A 101 10.17 -10.78 3.66
N GLN A 102 9.45 -10.01 4.48
CA GLN A 102 8.01 -9.81 4.42
C GLN A 102 7.68 -8.34 4.23
N PHE A 103 6.62 -8.09 3.48
CA PHE A 103 6.01 -6.80 3.25
C PHE A 103 4.61 -6.81 3.81
N TRP A 104 4.26 -5.82 4.62
CA TRP A 104 2.92 -5.67 5.15
C TRP A 104 2.38 -4.33 4.73
N SER A 105 1.31 -4.32 3.94
CA SER A 105 0.75 -3.11 3.36
C SER A 105 -0.62 -2.77 3.95
N ILE A 106 -0.87 -1.47 4.05
CA ILE A 106 -2.18 -0.88 4.23
C ILE A 106 -2.46 -0.14 2.92
N LEU A 107 -3.48 -0.58 2.20
CA LEU A 107 -3.88 -0.04 0.91
C LEU A 107 -5.29 0.57 1.04
N ALA A 108 -5.57 1.59 0.24
CA ALA A 108 -6.90 2.17 0.15
C ALA A 108 -7.33 2.38 -1.30
N TYR A 109 -8.62 2.21 -1.57
CA TYR A 109 -9.24 2.63 -2.82
C TYR A 109 -10.65 3.19 -2.57
N LYS A 110 -11.19 3.94 -3.53
CA LYS A 110 -12.48 4.63 -3.42
C LYS A 110 -13.60 3.87 -4.13
N ARG A 111 -14.62 3.38 -3.43
CA ARG A 111 -15.81 2.82 -4.11
C ARG A 111 -16.64 3.88 -4.85
N PRO A 112 -17.27 3.53 -5.99
CA PRO A 112 -17.32 2.19 -6.59
C PRO A 112 -16.11 1.83 -7.47
N TYR A 113 -15.07 2.67 -7.52
CA TYR A 113 -13.93 2.53 -8.45
C TYR A 113 -12.73 1.83 -7.79
N ASP A 114 -12.33 0.67 -8.29
CA ASP A 114 -11.17 -0.08 -7.80
C ASP A 114 -9.91 0.13 -8.68
N ASN A 115 -10.03 0.94 -9.73
CA ASN A 115 -8.96 1.19 -10.69
C ASN A 115 -7.76 1.95 -10.10
N LEU A 116 -7.93 2.61 -8.96
CA LEU A 116 -6.90 3.41 -8.32
C LEU A 116 -6.74 3.07 -6.84
N VAL A 117 -5.68 2.31 -6.57
CA VAL A 117 -5.26 1.90 -5.23
C VAL A 117 -4.09 2.75 -4.79
N CYS A 118 -4.19 3.36 -3.62
CA CYS A 118 -3.11 4.12 -3.01
C CYS A 118 -2.51 3.35 -1.81
N PRO A 119 -1.18 3.25 -1.70
CA PRO A 119 -0.54 2.80 -0.48
C PRO A 119 -0.74 3.85 0.62
N VAL A 120 -1.17 3.42 1.79
CA VAL A 120 -1.35 4.26 2.99
C VAL A 120 -0.19 4.06 3.95
N GLY A 121 0.22 2.80 4.13
CA GLY A 121 1.30 2.42 5.03
C GLY A 121 1.95 1.15 4.55
N ILE A 122 3.28 1.07 4.71
CA ILE A 122 4.07 -0.09 4.31
C ILE A 122 5.05 -0.41 5.41
N PHE A 123 5.05 -1.66 5.86
CA PHE A 123 6.07 -2.24 6.70
C PHE A 123 6.91 -3.24 5.91
N HIS A 124 8.22 -3.22 6.14
CA HIS A 124 9.17 -4.19 5.62
C HIS A 124 10.03 -4.74 6.75
N GLY A 125 10.15 -6.06 6.84
CA GLY A 125 10.98 -6.71 7.84
C GLY A 125 11.15 -8.20 7.56
N ASN A 126 11.98 -8.89 8.35
CA ASN A 126 12.22 -10.33 8.19
C ASN A 126 11.13 -11.22 8.82
N LYS A 127 10.09 -10.60 9.39
CA LYS A 127 8.96 -11.23 10.06
C LYS A 127 7.77 -10.26 9.99
N LYS A 128 6.57 -10.73 10.32
CA LYS A 128 5.41 -9.86 10.50
C LYS A 128 5.69 -8.79 11.58
N PRO A 129 5.05 -7.61 11.53
CA PRO A 129 5.19 -6.62 12.60
C PRO A 129 4.79 -7.24 13.95
N SER A 130 5.62 -7.08 14.97
CA SER A 130 5.36 -7.70 16.29
C SER A 130 4.17 -7.09 17.02
N SER A 131 3.85 -5.82 16.74
CA SER A 131 2.69 -5.11 17.29
C SER A 131 1.77 -4.61 16.19
N CYS A 132 0.51 -5.06 16.19
CA CYS A 132 -0.51 -4.53 15.29
C CYS A 132 -0.82 -3.06 15.61
N ASN A 133 -0.77 -2.67 16.89
CA ASN A 133 -1.04 -1.31 17.32
C ASN A 133 -0.01 -0.35 16.76
N GLU A 134 1.28 -0.70 16.80
CA GLU A 134 2.33 0.13 16.21
C GLU A 134 2.25 0.18 14.69
N PHE A 135 1.88 -0.93 14.04
CA PHE A 135 1.70 -0.99 12.58
C PHE A 135 0.52 -0.13 12.10
N LEU A 136 -0.61 -0.17 12.81
CA LEU A 136 -1.84 0.53 12.42
C LEU A 136 -1.94 1.95 12.97
N LYS A 137 -1.04 2.36 13.88
CA LYS A 137 -1.13 3.60 14.65
C LYS A 137 -1.43 4.83 13.79
N ASP A 138 -0.57 5.07 12.80
CA ASP A 138 -0.63 6.29 11.99
C ASP A 138 -1.89 6.29 11.12
N PHE A 139 -2.20 5.15 10.48
CA PHE A 139 -3.44 4.96 9.72
C PHE A 139 -4.70 5.18 10.58
N VAL A 140 -4.78 4.60 11.78
CA VAL A 140 -5.97 4.71 12.63
C VAL A 140 -6.18 6.14 13.12
N LEU A 141 -5.10 6.83 13.50
CA LEU A 141 -5.18 8.24 13.92
C LEU A 141 -5.68 9.12 12.77
N GLU A 142 -5.12 8.94 11.58
CA GLU A 142 -5.48 9.69 10.39
C GLU A 142 -6.90 9.38 9.91
N ALA A 143 -7.28 8.11 9.83
CA ALA A 143 -8.63 7.68 9.44
C ALA A 143 -9.69 8.23 10.41
N LYS A 144 -9.44 8.21 11.73
CA LYS A 144 -10.34 8.83 12.72
C LYS A 144 -10.48 10.33 12.51
N HIS A 145 -9.38 11.02 12.26
CA HIS A 145 -9.39 12.45 12.00
C HIS A 145 -10.21 12.78 10.74
N LEU A 146 -9.92 12.10 9.62
CA LEU A 146 -10.58 12.32 8.34
C LEU A 146 -12.08 11.96 8.37
N THR A 147 -12.44 10.87 9.06
CA THR A 147 -13.85 10.48 9.19
C THR A 147 -14.66 11.40 10.11
N SER A 148 -14.01 12.05 11.08
CA SER A 148 -14.70 12.99 11.99
C SER A 148 -14.79 14.40 11.42
N ASN A 149 -13.77 14.84 10.68
CA ASN A 149 -13.62 16.23 10.24
C ASN A 149 -13.83 16.42 8.72
N GLY A 150 -13.94 15.32 7.97
CA GLY A 150 -13.86 15.33 6.51
C GLY A 150 -12.46 15.65 6.01
N ASN A 151 -12.35 15.90 4.70
CA ASN A 151 -11.13 16.44 4.09
C ASN A 151 -11.46 17.65 3.20
N ILE A 152 -10.55 18.63 3.14
CA ILE A 152 -10.69 19.80 2.27
C ILE A 152 -9.73 19.67 1.10
N ILE A 153 -10.28 19.52 -0.11
CA ILE A 153 -9.50 19.35 -1.34
C ILE A 153 -9.99 20.41 -2.33
N ASN A 154 -9.09 21.27 -2.81
CA ASN A 154 -9.43 22.35 -3.76
C ASN A 154 -10.61 23.23 -3.28
N ASN A 155 -10.60 23.63 -2.00
CA ASN A 155 -11.67 24.38 -1.32
C ASN A 155 -13.05 23.71 -1.29
N LYS A 156 -13.15 22.42 -1.60
CA LYS A 156 -14.36 21.62 -1.41
C LYS A 156 -14.19 20.68 -0.21
N SER A 157 -15.21 20.60 0.62
CA SER A 157 -15.26 19.66 1.74
C SER A 157 -15.83 18.33 1.28
N TYR A 158 -15.18 17.25 1.67
CA TYR A 158 -15.58 15.88 1.38
C TYR A 158 -15.79 15.14 2.68
N GLU A 159 -16.94 14.49 2.81
CA GLU A 159 -17.19 13.51 3.87
C GLU A 159 -16.41 12.24 3.55
N ILE A 160 -15.65 11.74 4.53
CA ILE A 160 -14.82 10.55 4.37
C ILE A 160 -15.42 9.43 5.21
N THR A 161 -15.71 8.29 4.58
CA THR A 161 -16.23 7.11 5.26
C THR A 161 -15.34 5.91 4.97
N VAL A 162 -14.91 5.19 6.01
CA VAL A 162 -14.29 3.87 5.84
C VAL A 162 -15.41 2.83 5.78
N ASP A 163 -15.77 2.43 4.55
CA ASP A 163 -16.91 1.56 4.26
C ASP A 163 -16.57 0.09 4.54
N VAL A 164 -15.37 -0.34 4.13
CA VAL A 164 -14.94 -1.74 4.27
C VAL A 164 -13.47 -1.80 4.69
N ILE A 165 -13.17 -2.71 5.62
CA ILE A 165 -11.81 -3.18 5.86
C ILE A 165 -11.78 -4.66 5.48
N TYR A 166 -10.94 -5.03 4.52
CA TYR A 166 -10.75 -6.41 4.10
C TYR A 166 -9.30 -6.84 4.33
N CYS A 167 -9.16 -8.08 4.78
CA CYS A 167 -7.88 -8.72 5.00
C CYS A 167 -8.03 -10.19 4.62
N ASP A 168 -6.93 -10.83 4.23
CA ASP A 168 -6.89 -12.30 4.22
C ASP A 168 -6.99 -12.84 5.66
N SER A 169 -7.15 -14.16 5.82
CA SER A 169 -7.37 -14.71 7.17
C SER A 169 -6.20 -14.47 8.14
N PRO A 170 -4.92 -14.72 7.76
CA PRO A 170 -3.77 -14.36 8.57
C PRO A 170 -3.72 -12.87 8.98
N ALA A 171 -3.86 -11.93 8.03
CA ALA A 171 -3.83 -10.51 8.34
C ALA A 171 -5.04 -10.09 9.19
N LYS A 172 -6.23 -10.66 8.95
CA LYS A 172 -7.41 -10.43 9.80
C LYS A 172 -7.14 -10.82 11.25
N SER A 173 -6.56 -12.00 11.47
CA SER A 173 -6.25 -12.47 12.82
C SER A 173 -5.22 -11.58 13.53
N PHE A 174 -4.24 -11.08 12.76
CA PHE A 174 -3.24 -10.14 13.26
C PHE A 174 -3.84 -8.78 13.63
N VAL A 175 -4.67 -8.20 12.77
CA VAL A 175 -5.32 -6.90 13.01
C VAL A 175 -6.27 -6.96 14.19
N LEU A 176 -7.06 -8.03 14.31
CA LEU A 176 -8.03 -8.20 15.40
C LEU A 176 -7.42 -8.74 16.70
N GLN A 177 -6.15 -9.15 16.69
CA GLN A 177 -5.48 -9.83 17.82
C GLN A 177 -6.24 -11.07 18.32
N VAL A 178 -6.75 -11.86 17.37
CA VAL A 178 -7.48 -13.12 17.64
C VAL A 178 -6.66 -14.31 17.19
N LYS A 179 -7.06 -15.52 17.61
CA LYS A 179 -6.43 -16.75 17.12
C LYS A 179 -6.57 -16.87 15.60
N GLY A 180 -5.52 -17.33 14.94
CA GLY A 180 -5.53 -17.60 13.50
C GLY A 180 -6.53 -18.67 13.11
N HIS A 181 -6.78 -18.85 11.82
CA HIS A 181 -7.78 -19.78 11.29
C HIS A 181 -7.61 -21.24 11.75
N ILE A 182 -6.39 -21.68 12.08
CA ILE A 182 -6.06 -23.03 12.57
C ILE A 182 -6.16 -23.13 14.12
N GLY A 183 -6.62 -22.07 14.79
CA GLY A 183 -6.83 -22.11 16.23
C GLY A 183 -8.16 -22.76 16.58
N TYR A 184 -8.18 -23.60 17.62
CA TYR A 184 -9.42 -24.18 18.19
C TYR A 184 -10.53 -23.14 18.47
N PHE A 185 -10.16 -21.91 18.82
CA PHE A 185 -11.10 -20.79 19.04
C PHE A 185 -10.88 -19.68 18.00
N SER A 186 -10.92 -20.04 16.71
CA SER A 186 -10.66 -19.12 15.60
C SER A 186 -11.90 -18.35 15.11
N CYS A 187 -13.11 -18.71 15.56
CA CYS A 187 -14.34 -18.01 15.20
C CYS A 187 -14.28 -16.54 15.65
N THR A 188 -14.28 -15.61 14.70
CA THR A 188 -14.30 -14.16 14.99
C THR A 188 -15.68 -13.62 15.34
N ARG A 189 -16.73 -14.44 15.18
CA ARG A 189 -18.13 -14.07 15.41
C ARG A 189 -18.72 -14.69 16.67
N CYS A 190 -18.14 -15.78 17.17
CA CYS A 190 -18.76 -16.68 18.13
C CYS A 190 -17.72 -17.32 19.05
N LYS A 191 -18.13 -17.76 20.24
CA LYS A 191 -17.27 -18.50 21.18
C LYS A 191 -17.57 -19.98 21.08
N ILE A 192 -16.99 -20.62 20.08
CA ILE A 192 -17.07 -22.08 19.89
C ILE A 192 -15.65 -22.65 19.81
N GLU A 193 -15.50 -23.86 20.32
CA GLU A 193 -14.31 -24.68 20.15
C GLU A 193 -14.49 -25.53 18.89
N GLY A 194 -13.54 -25.46 17.96
CA GLY A 194 -13.49 -26.32 16.80
C GLY A 194 -12.78 -27.63 17.10
N GLU A 195 -12.84 -28.57 16.15
CA GLU A 195 -12.12 -29.84 16.21
C GLU A 195 -11.02 -29.86 15.15
N PHE A 196 -9.90 -30.51 15.42
CA PHE A 196 -8.80 -30.62 14.46
C PHE A 196 -8.99 -31.85 13.58
N ILE A 197 -9.21 -31.64 12.28
CA ILE A 197 -9.50 -32.69 11.28
C ILE A 197 -8.59 -32.49 10.08
N GLU A 198 -7.87 -33.54 9.66
CA GLU A 198 -7.11 -33.63 8.38
C GLU A 198 -6.15 -32.45 8.06
N ASN A 199 -5.67 -31.72 9.07
CA ASN A 199 -4.80 -30.52 9.02
C ASN A 199 -5.48 -29.15 9.10
N GLY A 200 -6.76 -29.08 9.47
CA GLY A 200 -7.49 -27.84 9.70
C GLY A 200 -8.33 -27.88 10.98
N THR A 201 -8.70 -26.70 11.49
CA THR A 201 -9.72 -26.59 12.53
C THR A 201 -11.10 -26.46 11.86
N CYS A 202 -11.98 -27.41 12.15
CA CYS A 202 -13.38 -27.40 11.74
C CYS A 202 -14.24 -26.84 12.87
N LEU A 203 -14.97 -25.76 12.60
CA LEU A 203 -15.91 -25.19 13.55
C LEU A 203 -17.27 -25.88 13.37
N PRO A 204 -17.89 -26.44 14.43
CA PRO A 204 -19.20 -27.07 14.31
C PRO A 204 -20.24 -26.05 13.84
N LEU A 205 -21.14 -26.49 12.95
CA LEU A 205 -22.25 -25.66 12.48
C LEU A 205 -23.18 -25.35 13.65
N ILE A 206 -23.36 -24.06 13.92
CA ILE A 206 -24.42 -23.58 14.82
C ILE A 206 -25.70 -23.56 13.98
N TYR A 207 -26.66 -24.42 14.32
CA TYR A 207 -28.02 -24.39 13.75
C TYR A 207 -28.83 -23.21 14.31
#